data_AF-A0A6A6PZF4-F1
#
_entry.id   AF-A0A6A6PZF4-F1
#
_cell.length_a   1.000
_cell.length_b   1.000
_cell.length_c   1.000
_cell.angle_alpha   90.00
_cell.angle_beta   90.00
_cell.angle_gamma   90.00
#
_symmetry.space_group_name_H-M   'P 1'
#
loop_
_entity.id
_entity.type
_entity.pdbx_description
1 polymer ?
#
loop_
_entity_poly.entity_id
_entity_poly.type
_entity_poly.pdbx_seq_one_letter_code
_entity_poly.pdbx_strand_id
1 'polypeptide(L)'
;MSNQNSSSYSSYSSVSYSSSSNVNGEQVSGSRHAQTSHTDPSGTTVSTASQNLGEPVIREQRHFDSQGREQLGGPQGATASRRIEDVDEEQARRDREYEERIEEEYAKREGGA
;
A
#
# COMPACT_ATOMS: atom_id res chain seq x y z
N MET A 1 45.37 22.01 -1.47
CA MET A 1 44.23 21.95 -2.42
C MET A 1 43.30 20.85 -1.94
N SER A 2 42.17 21.20 -1.35
CA SER A 2 41.18 20.26 -0.83
C SER A 2 40.31 19.77 -2.00
N ASN A 3 40.53 18.53 -2.44
CA ASN A 3 39.67 17.87 -3.43
C ASN A 3 38.28 17.64 -2.81
N GLN A 4 37.36 18.55 -3.09
CA GLN A 4 35.94 18.34 -2.83
C GLN A 4 35.43 17.34 -3.87
N ASN A 5 35.47 16.05 -3.54
CA ASN A 5 34.82 15.00 -4.32
C ASN A 5 33.30 15.24 -4.23
N SER A 6 32.72 15.85 -5.26
CA SER A 6 31.30 16.20 -5.34
C SER A 6 30.45 14.94 -5.48
N SER A 7 30.12 14.34 -4.33
CA SER A 7 29.11 13.28 -4.23
C SER A 7 27.74 13.94 -4.42
N SER A 8 27.18 13.86 -5.63
CA SER A 8 25.86 14.43 -5.93
C SER A 8 24.77 13.60 -5.27
N TYR A 9 24.25 14.08 -4.15
CA TYR A 9 23.08 13.56 -3.47
C TYR A 9 21.85 14.30 -3.99
N SER A 10 20.82 13.59 -4.44
CA SER A 10 19.56 14.22 -4.85
C SER A 10 18.37 13.47 -4.27
N SER A 11 17.32 14.22 -3.95
CA SER A 11 16.08 13.65 -3.41
C SER A 11 14.89 14.34 -4.05
N TYR A 12 13.88 13.56 -4.39
CA TYR A 12 12.64 14.01 -5.00
C TYR A 12 11.46 13.38 -4.28
N SER A 13 10.40 14.13 -4.11
CA SER A 13 9.15 13.60 -3.55
C SER A 13 7.96 14.19 -4.29
N SER A 14 6.98 13.35 -4.60
CA SER A 14 5.70 13.75 -5.16
C SER A 14 4.57 13.09 -4.40
N VAL A 15 3.45 13.80 -4.32
CA VAL A 15 2.20 13.31 -3.74
C VAL A 15 1.06 13.73 -4.65
N SER A 16 0.09 12.84 -4.83
CA SER A 16 -1.15 13.15 -5.52
C SER A 16 -2.32 12.52 -4.78
N TYR A 17 -3.46 13.18 -4.85
CA TYR A 17 -4.70 12.69 -4.29
C TYR A 17 -5.81 12.95 -5.30
N SER A 18 -6.75 12.02 -5.38
CA SER A 18 -7.98 12.15 -6.13
C SER A 18 -9.13 11.72 -5.22
N SER A 19 -10.25 12.42 -5.33
CA SER A 19 -11.47 12.07 -4.61
C SER A 19 -12.67 12.44 -5.47
N SER A 20 -13.66 11.57 -5.52
CA SER A 20 -14.95 11.84 -6.13
C SER A 20 -16.04 11.63 -5.10
N SER A 21 -17.02 12.54 -5.09
CA SER A 21 -18.17 12.50 -4.19
C SER A 21 -19.44 12.73 -4.99
N ASN A 22 -20.38 11.79 -4.93
CA ASN A 22 -21.73 11.98 -5.45
C ASN A 22 -22.66 12.43 -4.32
N VAL A 23 -23.32 13.58 -4.50
CA VAL A 23 -24.36 14.07 -3.58
C VAL A 23 -25.70 13.50 -4.05
N ASN A 24 -26.42 12.83 -3.14
CA ASN A 24 -27.65 12.02 -3.34
C ASN A 24 -27.45 10.54 -3.71
N GLY A 25 -26.71 9.78 -2.89
CA GLY A 25 -26.86 8.31 -2.88
C GLY A 25 -25.58 7.48 -3.00
N GLU A 26 -24.46 8.04 -2.54
CA GLU A 26 -23.29 7.30 -2.03
C GLU A 26 -22.47 6.49 -3.04
N GLN A 27 -21.55 7.21 -3.67
CA GLN A 27 -20.21 6.64 -3.89
C GLN A 27 -19.18 7.74 -3.64
N VAL A 28 -18.45 7.59 -2.53
CA VAL A 28 -17.23 8.36 -2.25
C VAL A 28 -16.08 7.44 -2.61
N SER A 29 -15.37 7.76 -3.68
CA SER A 29 -14.13 7.08 -4.03
C SER A 29 -12.98 8.06 -3.91
N GLY A 30 -11.79 7.54 -3.64
CA GLY A 30 -10.60 8.36 -3.63
C GLY A 30 -9.35 7.51 -3.67
N SER A 31 -8.28 8.08 -4.18
CA SER A 31 -6.98 7.43 -4.24
C SER A 31 -5.93 8.44 -3.82
N ARG A 32 -4.93 7.99 -3.06
CA ARG A 32 -3.75 8.77 -2.74
C ARG A 32 -2.50 8.02 -3.17
N HIS A 33 -1.58 8.76 -3.75
CA HIS A 33 -0.29 8.25 -4.21
C HIS A 33 0.82 9.15 -3.69
N ALA A 34 1.93 8.53 -3.29
CA ALA A 34 3.14 9.22 -2.88
C ALA A 34 4.34 8.49 -3.48
N GLN A 35 5.33 9.23 -3.96
CA GLN A 35 6.57 8.67 -4.46
C GLN A 35 7.73 9.49 -3.94
N THR A 36 8.77 8.83 -3.45
CA THR A 36 10.01 9.44 -3.01
C THR A 36 11.17 8.76 -3.71
N SER A 37 12.02 9.53 -4.37
CA SER A 37 13.26 9.06 -4.97
C SER A 37 14.43 9.63 -4.20
N HIS A 38 15.41 8.80 -3.91
CA HIS A 38 16.61 9.15 -3.21
C HIS A 38 17.82 8.62 -4.00
N THR A 39 18.68 9.53 -4.47
CA THR A 39 19.85 9.21 -5.28
C THR A 39 21.11 9.57 -4.52
N ASP A 40 22.03 8.61 -4.48
CA ASP A 40 23.37 8.74 -3.96
C ASP A 40 24.39 8.16 -4.97
N PRO A 41 25.70 8.27 -4.72
CA PRO A 41 26.71 7.72 -5.62
C PRO A 41 26.66 6.19 -5.79
N SER A 42 26.02 5.46 -4.87
CA SER A 42 25.84 4.00 -4.93
C SER A 42 24.65 3.60 -5.80
N GLY A 43 23.65 4.47 -5.94
CA GLY A 43 22.48 4.23 -6.77
C GLY A 43 21.28 5.09 -6.42
N THR A 44 20.11 4.66 -6.87
CA THR A 44 18.84 5.35 -6.64
C THR A 44 17.86 4.41 -5.95
N THR A 45 17.20 4.88 -4.90
CA THR A 45 16.11 4.19 -4.23
C THR A 45 14.81 4.95 -4.48
N VAL A 46 13.82 4.27 -5.05
CA VAL A 46 12.48 4.81 -5.27
C VAL A 46 11.51 4.07 -4.36
N SER A 47 10.80 4.80 -3.51
CA SER A 47 9.73 4.30 -2.66
C SER A 47 8.40 4.88 -3.13
N THR A 48 7.42 4.02 -3.38
CA THR A 48 6.08 4.39 -3.82
C THR A 48 5.07 3.89 -2.79
N ALA A 49 4.09 4.71 -2.44
CA ALA A 49 2.95 4.32 -1.64
C ALA A 49 1.65 4.69 -2.36
N SER A 50 0.71 3.77 -2.45
CA SER A 50 -0.61 4.00 -3.04
C SER A 50 -1.71 3.44 -2.15
N GLN A 51 -2.86 4.11 -2.13
CA GLN A 51 -4.01 3.64 -1.38
C GLN A 51 -5.30 4.14 -2.01
N ASN A 52 -6.27 3.24 -2.18
CA ASN A 52 -7.65 3.61 -2.45
C ASN A 52 -8.45 3.74 -1.15
N LEU A 53 -9.49 4.55 -1.17
CA LEU A 53 -10.36 4.80 -0.03
C LEU A 53 -11.04 3.50 0.40
N GLY A 54 -10.85 3.12 1.67
CA GLY A 54 -11.35 1.87 2.22
C GLY A 54 -10.42 0.66 2.03
N GLU A 55 -9.35 0.79 1.24
CA GLU A 55 -8.37 -0.27 1.02
C GLU A 55 -7.09 -0.05 1.86
N PRO A 56 -6.30 -1.11 2.13
CA PRO A 56 -4.97 -0.98 2.71
C PRO A 56 -4.01 -0.16 1.83
N VAL A 57 -2.98 0.41 2.46
CA VAL A 57 -1.89 1.09 1.73
C VAL A 57 -0.91 0.07 1.15
N ILE A 58 -0.67 0.14 -0.15
CA ILE A 58 0.36 -0.64 -0.84
C ILE A 58 1.65 0.19 -0.84
N ARG A 59 2.77 -0.44 -0.47
CA ARG A 59 4.10 0.19 -0.48
C ARG A 59 5.05 -0.65 -1.32
N GLU A 60 5.75 0.01 -2.23
CA GLU A 60 6.75 -0.59 -3.11
C GLU A 60 8.07 0.14 -2.97
N GLN A 61 9.18 -0.59 -2.98
CA GLN A 61 10.51 -0.02 -2.96
C GLN A 61 11.36 -0.67 -4.05
N ARG A 62 11.95 0.17 -4.89
CA ARG A 62 12.80 -0.24 -6.01
C ARG A 62 14.18 0.38 -5.84
N HIS A 63 15.22 -0.42 -6.07
CA HIS A 63 16.60 0.02 -6.01
C HIS A 63 17.21 -0.06 -7.40
N PHE A 64 17.97 0.95 -7.78
CA PHE A 64 18.69 1.05 -9.02
C PHE A 64 20.16 1.25 -8.72
N ASP A 65 21.05 0.61 -9.46
CA ASP A 65 22.48 0.86 -9.35
C ASP A 65 22.87 2.21 -9.99
N SER A 66 24.14 2.59 -9.85
CA SER A 66 24.68 3.81 -10.47
C SER A 66 24.68 3.80 -12.01
N GLN A 67 24.37 2.67 -12.64
CA GLN A 67 24.19 2.54 -14.09
C GLN A 67 22.70 2.58 -14.48
N GLY A 68 21.79 2.79 -13.52
CA GLY A 68 20.35 2.85 -13.72
C GLY A 68 19.69 1.48 -13.88
N ARG A 69 20.40 0.38 -13.59
CA ARG A 69 19.83 -0.98 -13.66
C ARG A 69 19.12 -1.29 -12.35
N GLU A 70 17.91 -1.79 -12.46
CA GLU A 70 17.14 -2.21 -11.30
C GLU A 70 17.80 -3.42 -10.63
N GLN A 71 18.12 -3.27 -9.35
CA GLN A 71 18.59 -4.34 -8.48
C GLN A 71 17.37 -5.02 -7.87
N LEU A 72 16.87 -6.04 -8.58
CA LEU A 72 15.88 -6.97 -8.06
C LEU A 72 16.52 -7.74 -6.90
N GLY A 73 16.22 -7.35 -5.66
CA GLY A 73 16.69 -8.05 -4.45
C GLY A 73 17.75 -7.31 -3.61
N GLY A 74 17.56 -6.01 -3.33
CA GLY A 74 18.37 -5.30 -2.31
C GLY A 74 18.28 -5.96 -0.92
N PRO A 75 19.06 -5.53 0.10
CA PRO A 75 19.12 -6.16 1.43
C PRO A 75 17.78 -6.17 2.22
N GLN A 76 16.73 -5.59 1.66
CA GLN A 76 15.34 -5.62 2.16
C GLN A 76 14.38 -6.37 1.21
N GLY A 77 14.91 -6.97 0.15
CA GLY A 77 14.24 -7.71 -0.93
C GLY A 77 13.81 -9.13 -0.56
N ALA A 78 13.81 -9.47 0.74
CA ALA A 78 13.15 -10.67 1.25
C ALA A 78 12.08 -10.35 2.33
N THR A 79 11.85 -9.08 2.68
CA THR A 79 10.92 -8.71 3.77
C THR A 79 9.91 -7.62 3.39
N ALA A 80 10.15 -6.81 2.35
CA ALA A 80 9.16 -5.83 1.88
C ALA A 80 8.08 -6.40 0.94
N SER A 81 8.30 -7.61 0.39
CA SER A 81 7.34 -8.33 -0.47
C SER A 81 6.54 -9.41 0.28
N ARG A 82 6.53 -9.40 1.62
CA ARG A 82 5.68 -10.29 2.43
C ARG A 82 4.97 -9.52 3.53
N ARG A 83 3.97 -8.72 3.14
CA ARG A 83 2.71 -8.68 3.90
C ARG A 83 1.58 -8.88 2.90
N ILE A 84 1.58 -10.07 2.29
CA ILE A 84 0.33 -10.81 2.27
C ILE A 84 0.09 -11.07 3.76
N GLU A 85 -0.78 -10.30 4.41
CA GLU A 85 -1.40 -10.82 5.62
C GLU A 85 -2.01 -12.14 5.16
N ASP A 86 -1.62 -13.26 5.76
CA ASP A 86 -2.36 -14.50 5.63
C ASP A 86 -3.77 -14.20 6.17
N VAL A 87 -4.67 -13.77 5.28
CA VAL A 87 -6.08 -13.46 5.57
C VAL A 87 -6.87 -14.76 5.55
N ASP A 88 -6.36 -15.83 6.17
CA ASP A 88 -6.94 -17.16 5.94
C ASP A 88 -7.69 -17.74 7.15
N GLU A 89 -7.39 -17.32 8.39
CA GLU A 89 -8.04 -17.93 9.57
C GLU A 89 -8.90 -16.96 10.40
N GLU A 90 -8.40 -15.76 10.72
CA GLU A 90 -9.15 -14.83 11.58
C GLU A 90 -10.29 -14.12 10.84
N GLN A 91 -10.08 -13.79 9.56
CA GLN A 91 -11.09 -13.20 8.69
C GLN A 91 -12.20 -14.23 8.39
N ALA A 92 -11.83 -15.47 8.03
CA ALA A 92 -12.78 -16.55 7.79
C ALA A 92 -13.65 -16.84 9.04
N ARG A 93 -13.07 -16.76 10.25
CA ARG A 93 -13.83 -16.91 11.49
C ARG A 93 -14.79 -15.75 11.75
N ARG A 94 -14.36 -14.50 11.48
CA ARG A 94 -15.25 -13.32 11.60
C ARG A 94 -16.36 -13.33 10.58
N ASP A 95 -16.08 -13.75 9.35
CA ASP A 95 -17.06 -13.82 8.27
C ASP A 95 -18.12 -14.88 8.60
N ARG A 96 -17.72 -16.03 9.15
CA ARG A 96 -18.66 -17.04 9.67
C ARG A 96 -19.50 -16.55 10.84
N GLU A 97 -18.87 -15.90 11.83
CA GLU A 97 -19.59 -15.30 12.96
C GLU A 97 -20.55 -14.18 12.53
N TYR A 98 -20.27 -13.50 11.42
CA TYR A 98 -21.14 -12.47 10.86
C TYR A 98 -22.35 -13.07 10.14
N GLU A 99 -22.13 -14.14 9.37
CA GLU A 99 -23.19 -14.88 8.68
C GLU A 99 -24.17 -15.54 9.67
N GLU A 100 -23.67 -16.20 10.72
CA GLU A 100 -24.50 -16.81 11.78
C GLU A 100 -25.35 -15.77 12.53
N ARG A 101 -24.79 -14.58 12.81
CA ARG A 101 -25.54 -13.49 13.46
C ARG A 101 -26.66 -12.92 12.60
N ILE A 102 -26.48 -12.89 11.28
CA ILE A 102 -27.52 -12.45 10.34
C ILE A 102 -28.61 -13.53 10.21
N GLU A 103 -28.23 -14.80 10.16
CA GLU A 103 -29.19 -15.92 10.11
C GLU A 103 -30.03 -16.03 11.40
N GLU A 104 -29.44 -15.83 12.58
CA GLU A 104 -30.17 -15.81 13.86
C GLU A 104 -31.19 -14.67 13.92
N GLU A 105 -30.86 -13.48 13.39
CA GLU A 105 -31.79 -12.35 13.31
C GLU A 105 -32.97 -12.63 12.38
N TYR A 106 -32.72 -13.31 11.26
CA TYR A 106 -33.76 -13.75 10.33
C TYR A 106 -34.65 -14.84 10.92
N ALA A 107 -34.07 -15.84 11.59
CA ALA A 107 -34.82 -16.90 12.25
C ALA A 107 -35.70 -16.38 13.39
N LYS A 108 -35.27 -15.34 14.10
CA LYS A 108 -36.05 -14.71 15.18
C LYS A 108 -37.21 -13.86 14.67
N ARG A 109 -37.18 -13.45 13.40
CA ARG A 109 -38.23 -12.63 12.76
C ARG A 109 -39.18 -13.42 11.86
N GLU A 110 -38.77 -14.55 11.28
CA GLU A 110 -39.62 -15.42 10.45
C GLU A 110 -39.91 -16.81 11.03
N GLY A 111 -39.37 -17.17 12.19
CA GLY A 111 -39.68 -18.42 12.91
C GLY A 111 -41.03 -18.43 13.63
N GLY A 112 -42.06 -17.83 13.03
CA GLY A 112 -43.45 -17.92 13.46
C GLY A 112 -44.21 -18.96 12.66
N ALA A 113 -44.00 -20.24 12.97
CA ALA A 113 -44.94 -21.34 12.73
C ALA A 113 -44.87 -22.33 13.90
#